data_AF-A0A7C5YKX6-F1
#
_entry.id   AF-A0A7C5YKX6-F1
#
_cell.length_a   1.000
_cell.length_b   1.000
_cell.length_c   1.000
_cell.angle_alpha   90.00
_cell.angle_beta   90.00
_cell.angle_gamma   90.00
#
_symmetry.space_group_name_H-M   'P 1'
#
loop_
_entity.id
_entity.type
_entity.pdbx_description
1 polymer ?
#
loop_
_entity_poly.entity_id
_entity_poly.type
_entity_poly.pdbx_seq_one_letter_code
_entity_poly.pdbx_strand_id
1 'polypeptide(L)'
;MATLKEGMRVQVRARPLQDKEAQEGRYAPHLANATGTILKIYTPQEIAVDLDIESLPEAVRERHAEQQARMHERWLTSLSEEARNRLTEEEKTFRLRYVVLLSEADLQPLAEKRSKATTQSAAATSTEATTGKPQSRAPKASEPQPPESVPRRPTPEELDQLEAQYLQSRAKRRR
;
A
#
# COMPACT_ATOMS: atom_id res chain seq x y z
N MET A 1 10.87 -15.44 17.64
CA MET A 1 10.59 -14.56 16.49
C MET A 1 11.10 -15.27 15.25
N ALA A 2 10.31 -15.33 14.18
CA ALA A 2 10.68 -16.11 12.99
C ALA A 2 11.86 -15.43 12.31
N THR A 3 13.02 -16.09 12.28
CA THR A 3 14.20 -15.58 11.58
C THR A 3 13.88 -15.46 10.09
N LEU A 4 13.69 -14.24 9.60
CA LEU A 4 13.51 -13.98 8.17
C LEU A 4 14.82 -14.31 7.45
N LYS A 5 14.69 -15.02 6.32
CA LYS A 5 15.82 -15.37 5.44
C LYS A 5 15.55 -14.85 4.05
N GLU A 6 16.63 -14.55 3.33
CA GLU A 6 16.58 -14.23 1.92
C GLU A 6 15.92 -15.38 1.13
N GLY A 7 15.09 -15.04 0.16
CA GLY A 7 14.31 -15.99 -0.62
C GLY A 7 13.03 -16.50 0.06
N MET A 8 12.72 -16.11 1.29
CA MET A 8 11.45 -16.48 1.92
C MET A 8 10.27 -15.70 1.34
N ARG A 9 9.15 -16.40 1.15
CA ARG A 9 7.83 -15.82 0.89
C ARG A 9 7.31 -15.10 2.13
N VAL A 10 6.92 -13.85 1.96
CA VAL A 10 6.39 -12.99 3.01
C VAL A 10 5.10 -12.32 2.57
N GLN A 11 4.29 -11.96 3.55
CA GLN A 11 3.11 -11.14 3.39
C GLN A 11 3.26 -9.88 4.25
N VAL A 12 2.89 -8.74 3.69
CA VAL A 12 2.88 -7.46 4.42
C VAL A 12 1.70 -7.45 5.39
N ARG A 13 1.98 -7.21 6.67
CA ARG A 13 0.97 -7.14 7.73
C ARG A 13 0.16 -5.85 7.61
N ALA A 14 -1.16 -5.99 7.74
CA ALA A 14 -2.06 -4.85 7.90
C ALA A 14 -1.96 -4.30 9.34
N ARG A 15 -1.44 -3.07 9.49
CA ARG A 15 -1.34 -2.34 10.76
C ARG A 15 -1.83 -0.89 10.55
N PRO A 16 -2.48 -0.27 11.54
CA PRO A 16 -2.75 1.17 11.48
C PRO A 16 -1.43 1.97 11.50
N LEU A 17 -1.39 3.04 10.71
CA LEU A 17 -0.26 3.97 10.63
C LEU A 17 0.05 4.52 12.02
N GLN A 18 1.28 4.33 12.51
CA GLN A 18 1.73 5.04 13.71
C GLN A 18 2.30 6.41 13.28
N ASP A 19 1.96 7.49 13.99
CA ASP A 19 2.25 8.88 13.55
C ASP A 19 3.73 9.15 13.21
N LYS A 20 4.67 8.43 13.84
CA LYS A 20 6.10 8.56 13.57
C LYS A 20 6.53 7.88 12.26
N GLU A 21 5.88 6.78 11.89
CA GLU A 21 6.20 5.99 10.69
C GLU A 21 5.59 6.63 9.43
N ALA A 22 4.49 7.39 9.58
CA ALA A 22 3.86 8.18 8.53
C ALA A 22 4.81 9.24 7.95
N GLN A 23 5.58 9.88 8.83
CA GLN A 23 6.53 10.93 8.47
C GLN A 23 7.79 10.37 7.81
N GLU A 24 8.20 9.16 8.21
CA GLU A 24 9.39 8.48 7.70
C GLU A 24 9.12 7.70 6.40
N GLY A 25 7.86 7.54 6.00
CA GLY A 25 7.46 6.82 4.79
C GLY A 25 7.80 5.32 4.82
N ARG A 26 8.08 4.77 6.01
CA ARG A 26 8.57 3.39 6.19
C ARG A 26 7.47 2.34 6.11
N TYR A 27 6.25 2.71 6.48
CA TYR A 27 5.09 1.85 6.40
C TYR A 27 4.08 2.39 5.38
N ALA A 28 3.64 1.50 4.50
CA ALA A 28 2.70 1.79 3.43
C ALA A 28 1.44 0.94 3.63
N PRO A 29 0.37 1.49 4.25
CA PRO A 29 -0.89 0.75 4.48
C PRO A 29 -1.53 0.24 3.20
N HIS A 30 -1.31 0.95 2.09
CA HIS A 30 -1.82 0.56 0.79
C HIS A 30 -1.16 -0.72 0.26
N LEU A 31 -0.05 -1.17 0.84
CA LEU A 31 0.58 -2.45 0.52
C LEU A 31 0.19 -3.57 1.49
N ALA A 32 -0.76 -3.31 2.40
CA ALA A 32 -1.24 -4.32 3.33
C ALA A 32 -1.77 -5.55 2.59
N ASN A 33 -1.43 -6.72 3.11
CA ASN A 33 -1.75 -8.05 2.55
C ASN A 33 -1.06 -8.39 1.21
N ALA A 34 -0.25 -7.50 0.65
CA ALA A 34 0.57 -7.82 -0.51
C ALA A 34 1.54 -8.96 -0.18
N THR A 35 1.76 -9.83 -1.15
CA THR A 35 2.67 -10.97 -1.01
C THR A 35 3.92 -10.74 -1.84
N GLY A 36 5.03 -11.28 -1.39
CA GLY A 36 6.31 -11.08 -2.06
C GLY A 36 7.38 -12.03 -1.57
N THR A 37 8.58 -11.84 -2.11
CA THR A 37 9.77 -12.63 -1.75
C THR A 37 10.86 -11.69 -1.26
N ILE A 38 11.52 -12.06 -0.16
CA ILE A 38 12.66 -11.30 0.36
C ILE A 38 13.83 -11.44 -0.61
N LEU A 39 14.36 -10.32 -1.09
CA LEU A 39 15.57 -10.28 -1.91
C LEU A 39 16.82 -10.16 -1.06
N LYS A 40 16.82 -9.20 -0.15
CA LYS A 40 18.01 -8.87 0.65
C LYS A 40 17.61 -8.21 1.95
N ILE A 41 18.33 -8.54 3.01
CA ILE A 41 18.14 -7.96 4.33
C ILE A 41 19.33 -7.03 4.60
N TYR A 42 19.09 -5.72 4.73
CA TYR A 42 20.15 -4.77 5.09
C TYR A 42 20.19 -4.56 6.60
N THR A 43 19.05 -4.19 7.16
CA THR A 43 18.85 -4.01 8.60
C THR A 43 17.48 -4.59 9.00
N PRO A 44 17.21 -4.80 10.29
CA PRO A 44 15.87 -5.22 10.74
C PRO A 44 14.76 -4.23 10.36
N GLN A 45 15.11 -2.98 10.06
CA GLN A 45 14.16 -1.94 9.63
C GLN A 45 14.09 -1.81 8.09
N GLU A 46 15.05 -2.36 7.36
CA GLU A 46 15.19 -2.20 5.90
C GLU A 46 15.42 -3.57 5.24
N ILE A 47 14.32 -4.21 4.87
CA ILE A 47 14.28 -5.47 4.16
C ILE A 47 13.73 -5.22 2.76
N ALA A 48 14.51 -5.55 1.74
CA ALA A 48 14.09 -5.44 0.35
C ALA A 48 13.21 -6.64 -0.02
N VAL A 49 11.94 -6.36 -0.31
CA VAL A 49 10.95 -7.36 -0.70
C VAL A 49 10.49 -7.07 -2.12
N ASP A 50 10.58 -8.07 -2.99
CA ASP A 50 9.96 -8.05 -4.31
C ASP A 50 8.49 -8.45 -4.17
N LEU A 51 7.59 -7.51 -4.38
CA LEU A 51 6.15 -7.75 -4.26
C LEU A 51 5.59 -8.28 -5.58
N ASP A 52 4.67 -9.23 -5.46
CA ASP A 52 3.92 -9.74 -6.60
C ASP A 52 2.92 -8.68 -7.05
N ILE A 53 3.02 -8.26 -8.32
CA ILE A 53 2.17 -7.22 -8.92
C ILE A 53 0.67 -7.58 -8.82
N GLU A 54 0.34 -8.87 -8.93
CA GLU A 54 -1.03 -9.39 -8.82
C GLU A 54 -1.61 -9.28 -7.40
N SER A 55 -0.75 -9.22 -6.38
CA SER A 55 -1.16 -9.06 -4.98
C SER A 55 -1.38 -7.60 -4.58
N LEU A 56 -0.94 -6.66 -5.42
CA LEU A 56 -1.07 -5.23 -5.17
C LEU A 56 -2.50 -4.74 -5.46
N PRO A 57 -2.96 -3.69 -4.77
CA PRO A 57 -4.22 -3.03 -5.10
C PRO A 57 -4.23 -2.52 -6.54
N GLU A 58 -5.42 -2.47 -7.13
CA GLU A 58 -5.65 -2.06 -8.52
C GLU A 58 -4.99 -0.71 -8.86
N ALA A 59 -5.18 0.31 -8.03
CA ALA A 59 -4.58 1.63 -8.25
C ALA A 59 -3.04 1.61 -8.33
N VAL A 60 -2.39 0.76 -7.53
CA VAL A 60 -0.92 0.62 -7.54
C VAL A 60 -0.48 -0.16 -8.78
N ARG A 61 -1.25 -1.18 -9.16
CA ARG A 61 -1.01 -2.02 -10.34
C ARG A 61 -1.09 -1.21 -11.63
N GLU A 62 -2.13 -0.39 -11.79
CA GLU A 62 -2.30 0.50 -12.95
C GLU A 62 -1.11 1.46 -13.06
N ARG A 63 -0.76 2.12 -11.95
CA ARG A 63 0.39 3.05 -11.92
C ARG A 63 1.69 2.35 -12.29
N HIS A 64 1.91 1.13 -11.80
CA HIS A 64 3.08 0.35 -12.16
C HIS A 64 3.09 -0.02 -13.65
N ALA A 65 1.95 -0.42 -14.22
CA ALA A 65 1.82 -0.73 -15.64
C ALA A 65 2.10 0.51 -16.52
N GLU A 66 1.57 1.68 -16.14
CA GLU A 66 1.86 2.95 -16.82
C GLU A 66 3.35 3.30 -16.77
N GLN A 67 3.98 3.15 -15.60
CA GLN A 67 5.41 3.42 -15.43
C GLN A 67 6.25 2.46 -16.29
N GLN A 68 5.90 1.18 -16.30
CA GLN A 68 6.57 0.18 -17.12
C GLN A 68 6.43 0.53 -18.61
N ALA A 69 5.24 0.88 -19.09
CA ALA A 69 5.00 1.26 -20.47
C ALA A 69 5.80 2.51 -20.86
N ARG A 70 5.79 3.56 -20.02
CA ARG A 70 6.56 4.79 -20.27
C ARG A 70 8.07 4.55 -20.30
N MET A 71 8.58 3.71 -19.39
CA MET A 71 10.00 3.34 -19.38
C MET A 71 10.36 2.50 -20.60
N HIS A 72 9.50 1.56 -20.98
CA HIS A 72 9.68 0.72 -22.16
C HIS A 72 9.70 1.54 -23.44
N GLU A 73 8.74 2.46 -23.61
CA GLU A 73 8.69 3.38 -24.73
C GLU A 73 9.94 4.26 -24.78
N ARG A 74 10.31 4.89 -23.66
CA ARG A 74 11.54 5.70 -23.58
C ARG A 74 12.78 4.88 -23.94
N TRP A 75 12.87 3.64 -23.48
CA TRP A 75 13.98 2.75 -23.80
C TRP A 75 13.99 2.41 -25.30
N LEU A 76 12.84 2.06 -25.90
CA LEU A 76 12.74 1.78 -27.32
C LEU A 76 13.09 2.99 -28.19
N THR A 77 12.68 4.20 -27.80
CA THR A 77 13.02 5.45 -28.52
C THR A 77 14.49 5.83 -28.35
N SER A 78 15.15 5.40 -27.27
CA SER A 78 16.59 5.61 -27.09
C SER A 78 17.47 4.72 -27.95
N LEU A 79 16.90 3.65 -28.53
CA LEU A 79 17.60 2.74 -29.42
C LEU A 79 17.47 3.21 -30.88
N SER A 80 18.56 3.08 -31.65
CA SER A 80 18.52 3.27 -33.10
C SER A 80 17.64 2.22 -33.77
N GLU A 81 17.08 2.51 -34.96
CA GLU A 81 16.20 1.59 -35.69
C GLU A 81 16.89 0.24 -36.01
N GLU A 82 18.19 0.27 -36.30
CA GLU A 82 19.00 -0.94 -36.52
C GLU A 82 19.12 -1.79 -35.24
N ALA A 83 19.27 -1.15 -34.08
CA ALA A 83 19.32 -1.84 -32.79
C ALA A 83 17.96 -2.42 -32.42
N ARG A 84 16.86 -1.70 -32.71
CA ARG A 84 15.49 -2.13 -32.43
C ARG A 84 15.06 -3.35 -33.27
N ASN A 85 15.53 -3.43 -34.51
CA ASN A 85 15.29 -4.59 -35.38
C ASN A 85 16.14 -5.81 -35.03
N ARG A 86 17.27 -5.62 -34.34
CA ARG A 86 18.13 -6.72 -33.88
C ARG A 86 17.59 -7.40 -32.62
N LEU A 87 16.78 -6.70 -31.82
CA LEU A 87 16.18 -7.24 -30.59
C LEU A 87 15.04 -8.22 -30.89
N THR A 88 15.12 -9.39 -30.25
CA THR A 88 14.06 -10.40 -30.23
C THR A 88 12.87 -9.94 -29.38
N GLU A 89 11.70 -10.57 -29.54
CA GLU A 89 10.50 -10.25 -28.73
C GLU A 89 10.72 -10.49 -27.23
N GLU A 90 11.53 -11.48 -26.89
CA GLU A 90 11.91 -11.78 -25.50
C GLU A 90 12.76 -10.65 -24.92
N GLU A 91 13.73 -10.13 -25.67
CA GLU A 91 14.57 -9.00 -25.23
C GLU A 91 13.79 -7.68 -25.21
N LYS A 92 12.75 -7.54 -26.04
CA LYS A 92 11.80 -6.43 -25.99
C LYS A 92 10.87 -6.52 -24.78
N THR A 93 10.77 -7.66 -24.12
CA THR A 93 9.93 -7.84 -22.94
C THR A 93 10.54 -7.11 -21.75
N PHE A 94 10.02 -5.91 -21.48
CA PHE A 94 10.47 -5.08 -20.37
C PHE A 94 9.56 -5.29 -19.17
N ARG A 95 10.08 -5.98 -18.15
CA ARG A 95 9.38 -6.22 -16.89
C ARG A 95 10.04 -5.42 -15.77
N LEU A 96 9.27 -4.52 -15.17
CA LEU A 96 9.69 -3.81 -13.97
C LEU A 96 9.34 -4.65 -12.73
N ARG A 97 10.25 -4.67 -11.77
CA ARG A 97 10.04 -5.33 -10.46
C ARG A 97 9.56 -4.29 -9.46
N TYR A 98 8.62 -4.67 -8.62
CA TYR A 98 8.08 -3.80 -7.59
C TYR A 98 8.76 -4.10 -6.25
N VAL A 99 9.93 -3.49 -6.03
CA VAL A 99 10.72 -3.71 -4.82
C VAL A 99 10.45 -2.60 -3.80
N VAL A 100 10.11 -2.99 -2.58
CA VAL A 100 9.84 -2.08 -1.46
C VAL A 100 10.74 -2.43 -0.28
N LEU A 101 11.17 -1.41 0.46
CA LEU A 101 11.88 -1.57 1.73
C LEU A 101 10.85 -1.57 2.86
N LEU A 102 10.80 -2.67 3.62
CA LEU A 102 9.88 -2.86 4.74
C LEU A 102 10.62 -3.26 6.00
N SER A 103 10.02 -3.02 7.16
CA SER A 103 10.56 -3.45 8.45
C SER A 103 10.21 -4.91 8.76
N GLU A 104 11.02 -5.59 9.58
CA GLU A 104 10.72 -6.94 10.05
C GLU A 104 9.39 -7.01 10.81
N ALA A 105 9.00 -5.94 11.51
CA ALA A 105 7.76 -5.89 12.29
C ALA A 105 6.50 -5.95 11.40
N ASP A 106 6.63 -5.51 10.15
CA ASP A 106 5.54 -5.46 9.17
C ASP A 106 5.50 -6.68 8.26
N LEU A 107 6.45 -7.61 8.41
CA LEU A 107 6.53 -8.80 7.57
C LEU A 107 6.05 -10.04 8.34
N GLN A 108 5.13 -10.77 7.72
CA GLN A 108 4.71 -12.07 8.19
C GLN A 108 5.22 -13.15 7.24
N PRO A 109 5.97 -14.16 7.72
CA PRO A 109 6.39 -15.26 6.86
C PRO A 109 5.15 -16.03 6.42
N LEU A 110 4.93 -16.09 5.11
CA LEU A 110 3.92 -16.96 4.53
C LEU A 110 4.57 -18.33 4.45
N ALA A 111 4.49 -19.10 5.54
CA ALA A 111 4.93 -20.47 5.52
C ALA A 111 4.13 -21.17 4.42
N GLU A 112 4.78 -21.46 3.29
CA GLU A 112 4.29 -22.46 2.37
C GLU A 112 4.18 -23.72 3.22
N LYS A 113 2.94 -24.02 3.67
CA LYS A 113 2.64 -25.35 4.17
C LYS A 113 3.00 -26.24 3.01
N ARG A 114 4.15 -26.89 3.11
CA ARG A 114 4.55 -28.03 2.28
C ARG A 114 3.45 -29.06 2.51
N SER A 115 2.39 -28.95 1.74
CA SER A 115 1.21 -29.79 1.85
C SER A 115 1.66 -31.17 1.38
N LYS A 116 2.06 -32.01 2.35
CA LYS A 116 1.93 -33.45 2.17
C LYS A 116 0.45 -33.69 1.89
N ALA A 117 0.15 -33.97 0.63
CA ALA A 117 -1.17 -34.39 0.20
C ALA A 117 -1.63 -35.55 1.10
N THR A 118 -2.73 -35.35 1.82
CA THR A 118 -3.49 -36.42 2.47
C THR A 118 -4.91 -36.27 1.99
N THR A 119 -5.27 -37.14 1.06
CA THR A 119 -6.61 -37.33 0.52
C THR A 119 -7.51 -37.89 1.61
N GLN A 120 -8.46 -37.09 2.09
CA GLN A 120 -9.66 -37.53 2.83
C GLN A 120 -10.77 -36.57 2.39
N SER A 121 -11.63 -36.94 1.43
CA SER A 121 -12.86 -37.73 1.62
C SER A 121 -13.73 -37.17 2.75
N ALA A 122 -14.72 -36.36 2.38
CA ALA A 122 -15.87 -36.06 3.22
C ALA A 122 -17.10 -35.88 2.32
N ALA A 123 -18.09 -36.72 2.60
CA ALA A 123 -19.33 -36.89 1.88
C ALA A 123 -20.24 -35.66 2.01
N ALA A 124 -20.87 -35.29 0.90
CA ALA A 124 -21.97 -34.35 0.87
C ALA A 124 -23.28 -35.09 1.18
N THR A 125 -23.94 -34.73 2.27
CA THR A 125 -25.35 -35.02 2.50
C THR A 125 -26.11 -33.71 2.41
N SER A 126 -26.88 -33.57 1.34
CA SER A 126 -27.82 -32.49 1.09
C SER A 126 -29.13 -32.80 1.82
N THR A 127 -29.69 -31.84 2.54
CA THR A 127 -31.08 -31.90 3.01
C THR A 127 -31.73 -30.52 2.87
N GLU A 128 -32.58 -30.47 1.85
CA GLU A 128 -33.86 -29.77 1.70
C GLU A 128 -34.20 -28.43 2.35
N ALA A 129 -34.92 -27.67 1.52
CA ALA A 129 -35.55 -26.38 1.75
C ALA A 129 -36.72 -26.43 2.74
N THR A 130 -37.05 -25.29 3.35
CA THR A 130 -38.45 -24.84 3.51
C THR A 130 -38.52 -23.32 3.75
N THR A 131 -39.23 -22.68 2.81
CA THR A 131 -40.07 -21.49 2.81
C THR A 131 -40.41 -20.81 4.16
N GLY A 132 -40.36 -19.46 4.20
CA GLY A 132 -41.06 -18.67 5.22
C GLY A 132 -40.65 -17.19 5.33
N LYS A 133 -41.25 -16.31 4.52
CA LYS A 133 -41.47 -14.86 4.83
C LYS A 133 -42.82 -14.76 5.59
N PRO A 134 -43.28 -13.62 6.18
CA PRO A 134 -42.68 -12.29 6.36
C PRO A 134 -42.93 -11.67 7.78
N GLN A 135 -42.32 -10.50 8.11
CA GLN A 135 -43.01 -9.28 8.60
C GLN A 135 -42.11 -8.27 9.37
N SER A 136 -42.13 -7.03 8.86
CA SER A 136 -42.17 -5.70 9.53
C SER A 136 -41.54 -5.47 10.91
N ARG A 137 -40.64 -4.47 10.98
CA ARG A 137 -40.86 -3.20 11.75
C ARG A 137 -39.65 -2.25 11.62
N ALA A 138 -39.89 -1.04 11.09
CA ALA A 138 -39.20 0.18 11.50
C ALA A 138 -39.73 0.59 12.91
N PRO A 139 -39.04 1.38 13.76
CA PRO A 139 -38.39 2.67 13.49
C PRO A 139 -36.98 2.74 14.16
N LYS A 140 -36.19 3.82 14.23
CA LYS A 140 -36.46 5.24 14.47
C LYS A 140 -35.15 6.00 14.25
N ALA A 141 -35.25 7.17 13.65
CA ALA A 141 -34.16 8.12 13.49
C ALA A 141 -33.67 8.61 14.86
N SER A 142 -32.35 8.61 15.02
CA SER A 142 -31.66 9.27 16.13
C SER A 142 -30.68 10.25 15.52
N GLU A 143 -30.99 11.51 15.71
CA GLU A 143 -30.18 12.70 15.48
C GLU A 143 -28.85 12.61 16.25
N PRO A 144 -27.67 12.81 15.63
CA PRO A 144 -26.44 12.99 16.37
C PRO A 144 -26.18 14.47 16.66
N GLN A 145 -25.98 14.75 17.95
CA GLN A 145 -25.44 15.98 18.51
C GLN A 145 -24.07 16.38 17.89
N PRO A 146 -23.70 17.67 17.93
CA PRO A 146 -22.52 18.21 17.25
C PRO A 146 -21.20 17.72 17.86
N PRO A 147 -20.21 17.29 17.06
CA PRO A 147 -18.89 16.94 17.57
C PRO A 147 -18.00 18.17 17.81
N GLU A 148 -17.25 18.07 18.91
CA GLU A 148 -16.28 19.01 19.44
C GLU A 148 -15.16 19.39 18.45
N SER A 149 -14.79 20.67 18.52
CA SER A 149 -13.48 21.29 18.23
C SER A 149 -12.54 20.62 17.22
N VAL A 150 -12.83 20.80 15.94
CA VAL A 150 -11.80 20.84 14.89
C VAL A 150 -11.01 22.16 15.05
N PRO A 151 -9.66 22.19 15.00
CA PRO A 151 -8.92 23.46 15.03
C PRO A 151 -9.38 24.34 13.86
N ARG A 152 -10.05 25.44 14.18
CA ARG A 152 -10.59 26.36 13.18
C ARG A 152 -9.42 26.98 12.43
N ARG A 153 -9.46 26.85 11.10
CA ARG A 153 -8.56 27.61 10.22
C ARG A 153 -8.84 29.10 10.47
N PRO A 154 -7.83 29.90 10.84
CA PRO A 154 -8.03 31.32 11.08
C PRO A 154 -8.63 31.96 9.84
N THR A 155 -9.62 32.82 10.07
CA THR A 155 -10.30 33.59 9.03
C THR A 155 -9.30 34.58 8.41
N PRO A 156 -9.53 35.04 7.16
CA PRO A 156 -8.62 35.97 6.49
C PRO A 156 -8.32 37.23 7.32
N GLU A 157 -9.31 37.76 8.04
CA GLU A 157 -9.15 38.93 8.90
C GLU A 157 -8.24 38.66 10.12
N GLU A 158 -8.25 37.44 10.66
CA GLU A 158 -7.36 37.04 11.74
C GLU A 158 -5.92 36.87 11.25
N LEU A 159 -5.72 36.47 9.99
CA LEU A 159 -4.40 36.40 9.37
C LEU A 159 -3.77 37.79 9.21
N ASP A 160 -4.54 38.76 8.72
CA ASP A 160 -4.06 40.13 8.52
C ASP A 160 -3.67 40.80 9.84
N GLN A 161 -4.42 40.53 10.91
CA GLN A 161 -4.09 41.02 12.25
C GLN A 161 -2.79 40.41 12.79
N LEU A 162 -2.57 39.11 12.56
CA LEU A 162 -1.35 38.43 12.94
C LEU A 162 -0.13 38.95 12.15
N GLU A 163 -0.30 39.23 10.86
CA GLU A 163 0.76 39.81 10.03
C GLU A 163 1.13 41.23 10.48
N ALA A 164 0.14 42.06 10.78
CA ALA A 164 0.36 43.42 11.27
C ALA A 164 1.12 43.42 12.61
N GLN A 165 0.75 42.52 13.54
CA GLN A 165 1.47 42.35 14.80
C GLN A 165 2.92 41.89 14.59
N TYR A 166 3.14 40.95 13.67
CA TYR A 166 4.47 40.48 13.33
C TYR A 166 5.35 41.62 12.78
N LEU A 167 4.83 42.42 11.86
CA LEU A 167 5.54 43.57 11.29
C LEU A 167 5.88 44.63 12.35
N GLN A 168 4.97 44.92 13.28
CA GLN A 168 5.23 45.84 14.38
C GLN A 168 6.31 45.32 15.33
N SER A 169 6.30 44.03 15.66
CA SER A 169 7.33 43.41 16.50
C SER A 169 8.71 43.47 15.86
N ARG A 170 8.78 43.28 14.53
CA ARG A 170 10.01 43.37 13.75
C ARG A 170 10.52 44.82 13.62
N ALA A 171 9.62 45.78 13.45
CA ALA A 171 9.97 47.20 13.41
C ALA A 171 10.54 47.67 14.76
N LYS A 172 9.96 47.23 15.88
CA LYS A 172 10.47 47.53 17.23
C LYS A 172 11.84 46.92 17.51
N ARG A 173 12.17 45.76 16.92
CA ARG A 173 13.50 45.14 17.03
C ARG A 173 14.59 45.80 16.17
N ARG A 174 14.21 46.64 15.20
CA ARG A 174 15.14 47.31 14.28
C ARG A 174 15.46 48.76 14.68
N ARG A 175 14.88 49.26 15.77
CA ARG A 175 15.27 50.51 16.43
C ARG A 175 16.06 50.19 17.67
#